data_AF-R7T517-F1
#
_entry.id   AF-R7T517-F1
#
_cell.length_a   1.000
_cell.length_b   1.000
_cell.length_c   1.000
_cell.angle_alpha   90.00
_cell.angle_beta   90.00
_cell.angle_gamma   90.00
#
_symmetry.space_group_name_H-M   'P 1'
#
loop_
_entity.id
_entity.type
_entity.pdbx_description
1 polymer ?
#
loop_
_entity_poly.entity_id
_entity_poly.type
_entity_poly.pdbx_seq_one_letter_code
_entity_poly.pdbx_strand_id
1 'polypeptide(L)'
;MATIDRSLLETDEDAIYKQLLLQAQEEGGLGAGLQNPNSIAVVPKPGFCLKTKKSDGEKIFINICTGENLPDAKDLKDEELVELLNSEDPSGFRIPMSLGEPHAEVDNSGKGCTAYDVVINPEFFSRMQNRQLLQGFFLTVVLEGLEYKYEMELSREWKMLKNRRFVGTLPEQNVRTQSKPWIMDMSGEDSESKKSLISEMSPQKEPPKP
;
A
#
# COMPACT_ATOMS: atom_id res chain seq x y z
N MET A 1 -37.45 -34.72 31.56
CA MET A 1 -36.34 -35.00 30.63
C MET A 1 -36.74 -34.48 29.26
N ALA A 2 -36.08 -33.41 28.79
CA ALA A 2 -36.05 -33.02 27.39
C ALA A 2 -34.78 -32.18 27.21
N THR A 3 -33.67 -32.85 26.95
CA THR A 3 -32.42 -32.23 26.51
C THR A 3 -32.69 -31.63 25.13
N ILE A 4 -32.69 -30.31 25.04
CA ILE A 4 -32.70 -29.60 23.76
C ILE A 4 -31.33 -29.84 23.13
N ASP A 5 -31.32 -30.62 22.07
CA ASP A 5 -30.12 -30.99 21.34
C ASP A 5 -29.61 -29.77 20.56
N ARG A 6 -28.59 -29.12 21.13
CA ARG A 6 -27.98 -27.90 20.59
C ARG A 6 -27.08 -28.16 19.38
N SER A 7 -26.87 -29.43 19.03
CA SER A 7 -26.00 -29.86 17.93
C SER A 7 -26.61 -29.70 16.53
N LEU A 8 -27.93 -29.49 16.43
CA LEU A 8 -28.64 -29.46 15.15
C LEU A 8 -28.67 -28.09 14.46
N LEU A 9 -28.29 -27.01 15.17
CA LEU A 9 -28.26 -25.65 14.63
C LEU A 9 -26.86 -25.23 14.13
N GLU A 10 -25.80 -25.87 14.63
CA GLU A 10 -24.42 -25.58 14.23
C GLU A 10 -24.11 -26.11 12.81
N THR A 11 -24.77 -27.21 12.41
CA THR A 11 -24.54 -27.85 11.11
C THR A 11 -25.03 -27.03 9.91
N ASP A 12 -26.08 -26.22 10.08
CA ASP A 12 -26.66 -25.43 9.00
C ASP A 12 -25.85 -24.16 8.74
N GLU A 13 -25.29 -23.53 9.78
CA GLU A 13 -24.41 -22.35 9.64
C GLU A 13 -23.09 -22.72 8.96
N ASP A 14 -22.49 -23.86 9.34
CA ASP A 14 -21.26 -24.37 8.72
C ASP A 14 -21.46 -24.75 7.24
N ALA A 15 -22.63 -25.29 6.90
CA ALA A 15 -22.99 -25.63 5.53
C ALA A 15 -23.15 -24.36 4.67
N ILE A 16 -23.82 -23.34 5.20
CA ILE A 16 -23.98 -22.04 4.55
C ILE A 16 -22.62 -21.35 4.37
N TYR A 17 -21.75 -21.40 5.38
CA TYR A 17 -20.41 -20.82 5.32
C TYR A 17 -19.53 -21.51 4.26
N LYS A 18 -19.55 -22.85 4.21
CA LYS A 18 -18.86 -23.61 3.16
C LYS A 18 -19.41 -23.31 1.77
N GLN A 19 -20.72 -23.15 1.63
CA GLN A 19 -21.34 -22.86 0.35
C GLN A 19 -20.99 -21.46 -0.14
N LEU A 20 -20.97 -20.46 0.77
CA LEU A 20 -20.45 -19.12 0.50
C LEU A 20 -18.97 -19.12 0.11
N LEU A 21 -18.13 -19.92 0.80
CA LEU A 21 -16.70 -20.08 0.45
C LEU A 21 -16.51 -20.71 -0.92
N LEU A 22 -17.28 -21.75 -1.25
CA LEU A 22 -17.23 -22.43 -2.55
C LEU A 22 -17.65 -21.48 -3.67
N GLN A 23 -18.74 -20.74 -3.44
CA GLN A 23 -19.26 -19.78 -4.39
C GLN A 23 -18.29 -18.61 -4.62
N ALA A 24 -17.58 -18.16 -3.59
CA ALA A 24 -16.49 -17.19 -3.72
C ALA A 24 -15.26 -17.73 -4.49
N GLN A 25 -14.98 -19.05 -4.40
CA GLN A 25 -13.94 -19.68 -5.23
C GLN A 25 -14.37 -19.83 -6.69
N GLU A 26 -15.64 -20.17 -6.96
CA GLU A 26 -16.21 -20.37 -8.29
C GLU A 26 -16.49 -19.04 -9.04
N GLU A 27 -16.92 -17.98 -8.35
CA GLU A 27 -17.16 -16.65 -8.93
C GLU A 27 -15.87 -15.83 -9.14
N GLY A 28 -14.72 -16.26 -8.62
CA GLY A 28 -13.43 -15.63 -8.92
C GLY A 28 -12.38 -15.72 -7.83
N GLY A 29 -11.85 -16.91 -7.60
CA GLY A 29 -10.45 -17.18 -7.22
C GLY A 29 -9.70 -16.14 -6.38
N LEU A 30 -9.84 -16.24 -5.05
CA LEU A 30 -8.79 -15.81 -4.10
C LEU A 30 -7.61 -16.79 -4.21
N GLY A 31 -6.70 -16.56 -5.16
CA GLY A 31 -5.44 -17.32 -5.21
C GLY A 31 -4.98 -17.80 -6.58
N ALA A 32 -5.14 -17.02 -7.64
CA ALA A 32 -4.26 -17.04 -8.80
C ALA A 32 -4.47 -15.73 -9.54
N GLY A 33 -3.39 -14.97 -9.73
CA GLY A 33 -3.45 -13.63 -10.28
C GLY A 33 -4.32 -13.54 -11.52
N LEU A 34 -5.35 -12.69 -11.45
CA LEU A 34 -5.84 -11.99 -12.62
C LEU A 34 -4.63 -11.22 -13.17
N GLN A 35 -3.87 -11.85 -14.07
CA GLN A 35 -2.98 -11.16 -14.96
C GLN A 35 -3.88 -10.30 -15.83
N ASN A 36 -4.18 -9.09 -15.36
CA ASN A 36 -4.62 -8.05 -16.27
C ASN A 36 -3.46 -7.91 -17.28
N PRO A 37 -3.67 -8.18 -18.58
CA PRO A 37 -2.62 -7.97 -19.59
C PRO A 37 -2.21 -6.49 -19.67
N ASN A 38 -2.97 -5.63 -19.00
CA ASN A 38 -2.67 -4.25 -18.74
C ASN A 38 -2.48 -4.01 -17.23
N SER A 39 -1.56 -4.70 -16.56
CA SER A 39 -0.99 -4.21 -15.30
C SER A 39 0.53 -4.38 -15.24
N ILE A 40 1.27 -3.28 -15.07
CA ILE A 40 2.68 -3.25 -14.70
C ILE A 40 2.81 -3.42 -13.19
N ALA A 41 3.56 -4.40 -12.72
CA ALA A 41 3.93 -4.41 -11.32
C ALA A 41 4.95 -3.30 -11.03
N VAL A 42 4.64 -2.35 -10.14
CA VAL A 42 5.61 -1.32 -9.71
C VAL A 42 5.98 -1.61 -8.26
N VAL A 43 7.05 -2.36 -8.10
CA VAL A 43 7.63 -2.68 -6.80
C VAL A 43 8.70 -1.64 -6.48
N PRO A 44 8.64 -0.96 -5.32
CA PRO A 44 9.74 -0.12 -4.89
C PRO A 44 11.04 -0.93 -4.85
N LYS A 45 12.10 -0.41 -5.46
CA LYS A 45 13.41 -1.09 -5.44
C LYS A 45 14.15 -0.65 -4.16
N PRO A 46 14.59 -1.58 -3.30
CA PRO A 46 15.25 -1.22 -2.05
C PRO A 46 16.60 -0.55 -2.31
N GLY A 47 16.82 0.60 -1.67
CA GLY A 47 18.05 1.38 -1.73
C GLY A 47 18.95 1.12 -0.53
N PHE A 48 18.62 1.71 0.61
CA PHE A 48 19.34 1.52 1.88
C PHE A 48 18.41 1.63 3.08
N CYS A 49 18.84 1.09 4.21
CA CYS A 49 18.06 1.10 5.46
C CYS A 49 18.77 1.92 6.53
N LEU A 50 18.02 2.81 7.17
CA LEU A 50 18.45 3.57 8.34
C LEU A 50 17.92 2.89 9.59
N LYS A 51 18.74 2.92 10.64
CA LYS A 51 18.36 2.53 11.98
C LYS A 51 18.44 3.75 12.89
N THR A 52 17.33 4.07 13.54
CA THR A 52 17.25 5.09 14.59
C THR A 52 16.43 4.55 15.76
N LYS A 53 16.06 5.43 16.70
CA LYS A 53 15.20 5.12 17.84
C LYS A 53 14.21 6.26 18.06
N LYS A 54 13.07 5.95 18.66
CA LYS A 54 12.18 6.96 19.24
C LYS A 54 12.76 7.51 20.55
N SER A 55 12.17 8.59 21.07
CA SER A 55 12.50 9.16 22.38
C SER A 55 12.29 8.18 23.55
N ASP A 56 11.34 7.25 23.42
CA ASP A 56 11.09 6.16 24.39
C ASP A 56 12.12 5.00 24.33
N GLY A 57 13.03 5.02 23.36
CA GLY A 57 14.07 4.00 23.15
C GLY A 57 13.68 2.85 22.21
N GLU A 58 12.46 2.82 21.66
CA GLU A 58 12.02 1.84 20.68
C GLU A 58 12.86 1.95 19.39
N LYS A 59 13.27 0.81 18.83
CA LYS A 59 14.05 0.77 17.58
C LYS A 59 13.14 1.04 16.38
N ILE A 60 13.59 1.95 15.54
CA ILE A 60 12.93 2.27 14.27
C ILE A 60 13.88 1.97 13.12
N PHE A 61 13.33 1.34 12.08
CA PHE A 61 13.99 1.17 10.79
C PHE A 61 13.29 2.01 9.73
N ILE A 62 14.05 2.63 8.85
CA ILE A 62 13.52 3.42 7.74
C ILE A 62 14.16 2.92 6.45
N ASN A 63 13.36 2.33 5.59
CA ASN A 63 13.78 1.77 4.32
C ASN A 63 13.64 2.81 3.22
N ILE A 64 14.75 3.31 2.69
CA ILE A 64 14.75 4.19 1.53
C ILE A 64 14.71 3.33 0.26
N CYS A 65 13.62 3.44 -0.48
CA CYS A 65 13.34 2.71 -1.71
C CYS A 65 13.18 3.68 -2.88
N THR A 66 13.28 3.17 -4.11
CA THR A 66 13.06 3.94 -5.33
C THR A 66 11.83 3.47 -6.09
N GLY A 67 11.08 4.40 -6.68
CA GLY A 67 9.85 4.09 -7.44
C GLY A 67 9.69 5.00 -8.66
N GLU A 68 9.36 4.40 -9.80
CA GLU A 68 9.37 5.08 -11.12
C GLU A 68 8.21 6.08 -11.30
N ASN A 69 7.17 6.01 -10.47
CA ASN A 69 5.96 6.85 -10.57
C ASN A 69 6.04 8.18 -9.79
N LEU A 70 7.18 8.48 -9.14
CA LEU A 70 7.34 9.71 -8.35
C LEU A 70 8.03 10.80 -9.17
N PRO A 71 7.58 12.07 -9.07
CA PRO A 71 8.25 13.17 -9.74
C PRO A 71 9.67 13.36 -9.17
N ASP A 72 10.59 13.75 -10.04
CA ASP A 72 11.96 14.05 -9.63
C ASP A 72 12.03 15.37 -8.84
N ALA A 73 12.97 15.46 -7.90
CA ALA A 73 13.25 16.69 -7.18
C ALA A 73 14.12 17.61 -8.03
N LYS A 74 14.04 18.92 -7.80
CA LYS A 74 14.93 19.89 -8.46
C LYS A 74 16.38 19.52 -8.21
N ASP A 75 17.21 19.53 -9.25
CA ASP A 75 18.64 19.36 -9.08
C ASP A 75 19.25 20.68 -8.63
N LEU A 76 19.44 20.81 -7.32
CA LEU A 76 20.15 21.93 -6.70
C LEU A 76 21.61 21.55 -6.51
N LYS A 77 22.52 22.49 -6.67
CA LYS A 77 23.93 22.30 -6.33
C LYS A 77 24.15 22.37 -4.81
N ASP A 78 25.30 21.89 -4.34
CA ASP A 78 25.62 21.91 -2.91
C ASP A 78 25.72 23.35 -2.39
N GLU A 79 26.27 24.28 -3.19
CA GLU A 79 26.35 25.70 -2.82
C GLU A 79 24.96 26.33 -2.64
N GLU A 80 24.06 26.07 -3.60
CA GLU A 80 22.68 26.56 -3.56
C GLU A 80 21.90 25.97 -2.38
N LEU A 81 22.15 24.71 -2.03
CA LEU A 81 21.56 24.07 -0.87
C LEU A 81 22.04 24.72 0.44
N VAL A 82 23.33 25.06 0.55
CA VAL A 82 23.85 25.79 1.71
C VAL A 82 23.23 27.19 1.81
N GLU A 83 23.08 27.90 0.70
CA GLU A 83 22.41 29.21 0.68
C GLU A 83 20.95 29.11 1.13
N LEU A 84 20.22 28.09 0.67
CA LEU A 84 18.84 27.83 1.09
C LEU A 84 18.72 27.46 2.58
N LEU A 85 19.69 26.72 3.12
CA LEU A 85 19.70 26.38 4.55
C LEU A 85 19.97 27.60 5.44
N ASN A 86 20.62 28.63 4.92
CA ASN A 86 20.90 29.89 5.62
C ASN A 86 19.88 31.00 5.29
N SER A 87 18.94 30.76 4.38
CA SER A 87 17.97 31.77 3.98
C SER A 87 16.84 31.89 5.01
N GLU A 88 16.15 33.03 5.01
CA GLU A 88 14.97 33.26 5.85
C GLU A 88 13.74 32.46 5.37
N ASP A 89 13.74 31.99 4.12
CA ASP A 89 12.69 31.16 3.53
C ASP A 89 13.27 29.86 2.94
N PRO A 90 13.39 28.79 3.75
CA PRO A 90 13.90 27.49 3.31
C PRO A 90 12.89 26.70 2.46
N SER A 91 11.68 27.23 2.20
CA SER A 91 10.62 26.50 1.48
C SER A 91 10.89 26.33 -0.03
N GLY A 92 11.97 26.92 -0.53
CA GLY A 92 12.37 26.91 -1.95
C GLY A 92 12.73 25.53 -2.50
N PHE A 93 13.09 24.57 -1.64
CA PHE A 93 13.42 23.20 -2.04
C PHE A 93 12.45 22.18 -1.46
N ARG A 94 11.80 21.43 -2.35
CA ARG A 94 10.86 20.36 -1.99
C ARG A 94 11.34 19.06 -2.61
N ILE A 95 11.34 18.00 -1.79
CA ILE A 95 11.70 16.64 -2.21
C ILE A 95 10.41 15.81 -2.19
N PRO A 96 9.86 15.43 -3.36
CA PRO A 96 8.73 14.52 -3.42
C PRO A 96 9.12 13.15 -2.89
N MET A 97 8.37 12.65 -1.91
CA MET A 97 8.56 11.30 -1.36
C MET A 97 7.22 10.74 -0.87
N SER A 98 7.10 9.41 -0.89
CA SER A 98 5.98 8.71 -0.26
C SER A 98 6.44 8.13 1.07
N LEU A 99 5.70 8.42 2.15
CA LEU A 99 5.93 7.86 3.48
C LEU A 99 4.91 6.73 3.70
N GLY A 100 5.37 5.48 3.64
CA GLY A 100 4.55 4.28 3.87
C GLY A 100 4.11 4.14 5.34
N GLU A 101 3.08 3.34 5.56
CA GLU A 101 2.54 3.02 6.89
C GLU A 101 3.57 2.25 7.74
N PRO A 102 3.52 2.40 9.08
CA PRO A 102 4.35 1.60 9.97
C PRO A 102 4.01 0.12 9.84
N HIS A 103 5.04 -0.72 9.77
CA HIS A 103 4.88 -2.18 9.87
C HIS A 103 5.79 -2.77 10.95
N ALA A 104 5.28 -3.81 11.61
CA ALA A 104 5.94 -4.46 12.74
C ALA A 104 6.87 -5.56 12.24
N GLU A 105 8.11 -5.52 12.73
CA GLU A 105 9.21 -6.38 12.28
C GLU A 105 9.99 -6.92 13.48
N VAL A 106 10.86 -7.89 13.24
CA VAL A 106 11.71 -8.49 14.27
C VAL A 106 13.18 -8.20 13.99
N ASP A 107 13.87 -7.67 15.00
CA ASP A 107 15.31 -7.40 14.90
C ASP A 107 16.16 -8.68 15.06
N ASN A 108 17.46 -8.58 14.81
CA ASN A 108 18.38 -9.72 14.95
C ASN A 108 18.50 -10.26 16.39
N SER A 109 18.00 -9.53 17.39
CA SER A 109 17.95 -9.96 18.79
C SER A 109 16.60 -10.58 19.17
N GLY A 110 15.70 -10.79 18.20
CA GLY A 110 14.37 -11.34 18.41
C GLY A 110 13.38 -10.36 19.05
N LYS A 111 13.71 -9.06 19.11
CA LYS A 111 12.81 -8.04 19.67
C LYS A 111 11.99 -7.39 18.56
N GLY A 112 10.72 -7.11 18.87
CA GLY A 112 9.85 -6.33 17.99
C GLY A 112 10.41 -4.93 17.78
N CYS A 113 10.26 -4.44 16.55
CA CYS A 113 10.63 -3.10 16.12
C CYS A 113 9.66 -2.61 15.04
N THR A 114 9.62 -1.31 14.81
CA THR A 114 8.78 -0.73 13.76
C THR A 114 9.64 -0.31 12.57
N ALA A 115 9.19 -0.60 11.36
CA ALA A 115 9.81 -0.19 10.11
C ALA A 115 8.87 0.73 9.30
N TYR A 116 9.47 1.66 8.56
CA TYR A 116 8.78 2.60 7.66
C TYR A 116 9.44 2.57 6.28
N ASP A 117 8.62 2.58 5.24
CA ASP A 117 9.13 2.58 3.86
C ASP A 117 8.99 3.98 3.26
N VAL A 118 10.11 4.54 2.78
CA VAL A 118 10.15 5.85 2.13
C VAL A 118 10.53 5.66 0.68
N VAL A 119 9.64 6.02 -0.22
CA VAL A 119 9.85 5.85 -1.67
C VAL A 119 10.17 7.21 -2.28
N ILE A 120 11.24 7.26 -3.09
CA ILE A 120 11.67 8.45 -3.83
C ILE A 120 11.93 8.14 -5.31
N ASN A 121 12.07 9.19 -6.12
CA ASN A 121 12.43 9.04 -7.52
C ASN A 121 13.84 8.40 -7.66
N PRO A 122 14.05 7.45 -8.60
CA PRO A 122 15.35 6.80 -8.81
C PRO A 122 16.49 7.75 -9.22
N GLU A 123 16.20 8.78 -10.01
CA GLU A 123 17.19 9.77 -10.44
C GLU A 123 17.65 10.63 -9.26
N PHE A 124 16.70 11.11 -8.44
CA PHE A 124 17.02 11.80 -7.19
C PHE A 124 17.87 10.92 -6.27
N PHE A 125 17.51 9.64 -6.11
CA PHE A 125 18.26 8.69 -5.31
C PHE A 125 19.71 8.55 -5.79
N SER A 126 19.92 8.41 -7.10
CA SER A 126 21.25 8.32 -7.70
C SER A 126 22.10 9.58 -7.45
N ARG A 127 21.52 10.78 -7.60
CA ARG A 127 22.20 12.05 -7.30
C ARG A 127 22.56 12.16 -5.82
N MET A 128 21.63 11.80 -4.94
CA MET A 128 21.80 11.85 -3.49
C MET A 128 22.88 10.88 -2.99
N GLN A 129 23.00 9.68 -3.56
CA GLN A 129 24.00 8.69 -3.14
C GLN A 129 25.45 9.17 -3.30
N ASN A 130 25.71 10.06 -4.25
CA ASN A 130 27.06 10.56 -4.54
C ASN A 130 27.37 11.89 -3.83
N ARG A 131 26.40 12.51 -3.16
CA ARG A 131 26.49 13.85 -2.57
C ARG A 131 26.15 13.82 -1.09
N GLN A 132 27.16 13.82 -0.23
CA GLN A 132 26.99 13.68 1.23
C GLN A 132 26.10 14.77 1.83
N LEU A 133 26.21 16.02 1.37
CA LEU A 133 25.39 17.12 1.87
C LEU A 133 23.92 16.91 1.53
N LEU A 134 23.61 16.60 0.26
CA LEU A 134 22.25 16.32 -0.20
C LEU A 134 21.66 15.09 0.51
N GLN A 135 22.46 14.05 0.73
CA GLN A 135 22.06 12.88 1.50
C GLN A 135 21.74 13.25 2.95
N GLY A 136 22.61 13.98 3.64
CA GLY A 136 22.37 14.42 5.01
C GLY A 136 21.09 15.25 5.12
N PHE A 137 20.91 16.22 4.23
CA PHE A 137 19.71 17.03 4.14
C PHE A 137 18.45 16.19 3.93
N PHE A 138 18.46 15.29 2.92
CA PHE A 138 17.33 14.42 2.63
C PHE A 138 16.95 13.57 3.84
N LEU A 139 17.92 13.00 4.55
CA LEU A 139 17.65 12.18 5.73
C LEU A 139 17.01 12.98 6.86
N THR A 140 17.42 14.23 7.05
CA THR A 140 16.76 15.15 8.00
C THR A 140 15.30 15.37 7.61
N VAL A 141 15.02 15.69 6.33
CA VAL A 141 13.65 15.87 5.84
C VAL A 141 12.81 14.61 6.01
N VAL A 142 13.39 13.43 5.81
CA VAL A 142 12.69 12.14 6.04
C VAL A 142 12.33 11.95 7.50
N LEU A 143 13.27 12.21 8.42
CA LEU A 143 13.00 12.11 9.86
C LEU A 143 11.90 13.07 10.27
N GLU A 144 12.01 14.35 9.91
CA GLU A 144 11.00 15.37 10.22
C GLU A 144 9.64 15.04 9.59
N GLY A 145 9.63 14.53 8.35
CA GLY A 145 8.42 14.11 7.68
C GLY A 145 7.70 12.95 8.39
N LEU A 146 8.45 11.99 8.92
CA LEU A 146 7.90 10.88 9.71
C LEU A 146 7.39 11.35 11.07
N GLU A 147 8.15 12.22 11.76
CA GLU A 147 7.75 12.82 13.03
C GLU A 147 6.45 13.61 12.89
N TYR A 148 6.34 14.42 11.84
CA TYR A 148 5.13 15.18 11.54
C TYR A 148 3.95 14.28 11.18
N LYS A 149 4.16 13.29 10.30
CA LYS A 149 3.07 12.43 9.79
C LYS A 149 2.50 11.50 10.86
N TYR A 150 3.33 11.03 11.79
CA TYR A 150 2.96 10.00 12.77
C TYR A 150 3.02 10.49 14.22
N GLU A 151 3.17 11.80 14.43
CA GLU A 151 3.19 12.45 15.74
C GLU A 151 4.16 11.77 16.72
N MET A 152 5.39 11.54 16.26
CA MET A 152 6.44 10.88 17.05
C MET A 152 7.72 11.73 17.09
N GLU A 153 8.64 11.37 17.99
CA GLU A 153 9.96 11.98 18.08
C GLU A 153 11.04 10.93 17.80
N LEU A 154 11.92 11.23 16.85
CA LEU A 154 13.01 10.37 16.40
C LEU A 154 14.37 10.95 16.80
N SER A 155 15.23 10.07 17.31
CA SER A 155 16.62 10.37 17.58
C SER A 155 17.33 10.86 16.30
N ARG A 156 18.05 11.98 16.44
CA ARG A 156 18.96 12.48 15.39
C ARG A 156 20.24 11.65 15.28
N GLU A 157 20.53 10.80 16.27
CA GLU A 157 21.55 9.75 16.15
C GLU A 157 20.99 8.56 15.38
N TRP A 158 21.32 8.48 14.09
CA TRP A 158 20.95 7.36 13.21
C TRP A 158 22.20 6.64 12.66
N LYS A 159 22.00 5.41 12.19
CA LYS A 159 23.03 4.61 11.53
C LYS A 159 22.49 4.02 10.24
N MET A 160 23.21 4.21 9.14
CA MET A 160 22.94 3.49 7.91
C MET A 160 23.46 2.04 8.01
N LEU A 161 22.60 1.08 7.71
CA LEU A 161 22.96 -0.34 7.75
C LEU A 161 23.77 -0.72 6.50
N LYS A 162 24.91 -1.39 6.70
CA LYS A 162 25.80 -1.82 5.61
C LYS A 162 25.40 -3.15 4.98
N ASN A 163 24.92 -4.08 5.80
CA ASN A 163 24.66 -5.47 5.40
C ASN A 163 23.17 -5.78 5.22
N ARG A 164 22.30 -4.77 5.36
CA ARG A 164 20.85 -4.92 5.20
C ARG A 164 20.30 -3.65 4.58
N ARG A 165 19.71 -3.78 3.39
CA ARG A 165 19.17 -2.64 2.63
C ARG A 165 17.69 -2.39 2.87
N PHE A 166 16.98 -3.39 3.41
CA PHE A 166 15.55 -3.33 3.70
C PHE A 166 15.25 -4.20 4.93
N VAL A 167 14.34 -3.75 5.79
CA VAL A 167 13.79 -4.50 6.92
C VAL A 167 12.33 -4.78 6.62
N GLY A 168 11.97 -6.05 6.60
CA GLY A 168 10.63 -6.54 6.27
C GLY A 168 10.53 -7.19 4.90
N THR A 169 9.31 -7.33 4.40
CA THR A 169 9.02 -7.93 3.09
C THR A 169 8.54 -6.84 2.14
N LEU A 170 9.13 -6.73 0.96
CA LEU A 170 8.64 -5.84 -0.10
C LEU A 170 7.46 -6.53 -0.80
N PRO A 171 6.20 -6.07 -0.63
CA PRO A 171 5.09 -6.69 -1.33
C PRO A 171 5.13 -6.34 -2.82
N GLU A 172 4.93 -7.34 -3.68
CA GLU A 172 4.72 -7.12 -5.10
C GLU A 172 3.34 -6.47 -5.33
N GLN A 173 3.27 -5.34 -6.05
CA GLN A 173 2.00 -4.66 -6.38
C GLN A 173 1.80 -4.59 -7.89
N ASN A 174 0.66 -5.06 -8.39
CA ASN A 174 0.26 -5.00 -9.81
C ASN A 174 -0.51 -3.68 -10.12
N VAL A 175 0.03 -2.80 -10.98
CA VAL A 175 -0.54 -1.48 -11.37
C VAL A 175 -1.13 -1.53 -12.77
N ARG A 176 -2.41 -1.19 -12.96
CA ARG A 176 -3.06 -1.26 -14.29
C ARG A 176 -2.45 -0.28 -15.32
N THR A 177 -2.06 -0.74 -16.52
CA THR A 177 -1.39 0.04 -17.59
C THR A 177 -2.32 0.81 -18.53
N GLN A 178 -3.63 0.62 -18.45
CA GLN A 178 -4.59 1.34 -19.30
C GLN A 178 -5.53 2.15 -18.43
N SER A 179 -5.62 3.46 -18.68
CA SER A 179 -6.74 4.27 -18.22
C SER A 179 -8.00 3.72 -18.88
N LYS A 180 -8.98 3.28 -18.08
CA LYS A 180 -10.32 3.04 -18.65
C LYS A 180 -10.81 4.37 -19.21
N PRO A 181 -11.39 4.43 -20.42
CA PRO A 181 -12.13 5.60 -20.83
C PRO A 181 -13.25 5.85 -19.83
N TRP A 182 -13.53 7.14 -19.66
CA TRP A 182 -14.61 7.74 -18.90
C TRP A 182 -15.93 6.99 -19.12
N ILE A 183 -16.78 6.96 -18.07
CA ILE A 183 -18.10 6.31 -18.07
C ILE A 183 -18.84 6.64 -19.37
N MET A 184 -19.16 5.61 -20.16
CA MET A 184 -20.02 5.70 -21.32
C MET A 184 -21.42 5.27 -20.88
N ASP A 185 -22.38 6.18 -20.98
CA ASP A 185 -23.79 5.86 -20.78
C ASP A 185 -24.20 4.78 -21.78
N MET A 186 -24.86 3.73 -21.30
CA MET A 186 -25.53 2.77 -22.17
C MET A 186 -26.73 3.47 -22.82
N SER A 187 -26.51 4.11 -23.96
CA SER A 187 -27.59 4.49 -24.87
C SER A 187 -28.23 3.20 -25.39
N GLY A 188 -29.48 2.96 -24.99
CA GLY A 188 -30.24 1.78 -25.36
C GLY A 188 -30.62 1.69 -26.84
N GLU A 189 -31.00 0.46 -27.21
CA GLU A 189 -31.81 0.05 -28.38
C GLU A 189 -31.09 0.17 -29.74
N ASP A 190 -30.97 -0.83 -30.62
CA ASP A 190 -31.68 -2.09 -30.84
C ASP A 190 -30.78 -3.10 -31.59
N SER A 191 -30.89 -4.40 -31.26
CA SER A 191 -31.01 -5.45 -32.30
C SER A 191 -31.47 -6.76 -31.68
N GLU A 192 -32.60 -7.22 -32.20
CA GLU A 192 -33.37 -8.38 -31.81
C GLU A 192 -32.60 -9.71 -31.87
N SER A 193 -33.07 -10.64 -31.02
CA SER A 193 -33.22 -12.10 -31.28
C SER A 193 -32.31 -13.04 -30.48
N LYS A 194 -32.75 -13.48 -29.30
CA LYS A 194 -33.55 -14.72 -29.09
C LYS A 194 -33.32 -15.40 -27.72
N LYS A 195 -34.47 -15.58 -27.04
CA LYS A 195 -34.88 -16.62 -26.07
C LYS A 195 -34.32 -16.53 -24.65
N SER A 196 -35.12 -15.91 -23.79
CA SER A 196 -35.14 -16.08 -22.34
C SER A 196 -35.50 -17.53 -21.96
N LEU A 197 -34.68 -18.14 -21.12
CA LEU A 197 -34.98 -19.35 -20.35
C LEU A 197 -35.30 -18.94 -18.92
N ILE A 198 -36.51 -18.43 -18.69
CA ILE A 198 -37.06 -18.33 -17.33
C ILE A 198 -38.59 -18.31 -17.45
N SER A 199 -39.22 -19.34 -16.89
CA SER A 199 -40.65 -19.43 -16.71
C SER A 199 -40.96 -18.94 -15.30
N GLU A 200 -41.52 -17.74 -15.17
CA GLU A 200 -42.06 -17.27 -13.89
C GLU A 200 -43.37 -18.00 -13.56
N MET A 201 -43.42 -18.62 -12.38
CA MET A 201 -44.66 -19.11 -11.77
C MET A 201 -45.55 -17.92 -11.41
N SER A 202 -46.79 -17.95 -11.88
CA SER A 202 -47.81 -16.94 -11.55
C SER A 202 -48.24 -17.04 -10.07
N PRO A 203 -48.52 -15.91 -9.38
CA PRO A 203 -49.13 -15.92 -8.05
C PRO A 203 -50.60 -16.40 -8.14
N GLN A 204 -50.97 -17.35 -7.27
CA GLN A 204 -52.37 -17.75 -7.11
C GLN A 204 -53.19 -16.61 -6.48
N LYS A 205 -54.36 -16.33 -7.06
CA LYS A 205 -55.35 -15.40 -6.52
C LYS A 205 -56.36 -16.23 -5.70
N GLU A 206 -56.52 -15.88 -4.42
CA GLU A 206 -57.52 -16.48 -3.53
C GLU A 206 -58.96 -16.30 -4.06
N PRO A 207 -59.88 -17.24 -3.79
CA PRO A 207 -61.25 -17.21 -4.29
C PRO A 207 -62.14 -16.25 -3.48
N PRO A 208 -63.22 -15.71 -4.09
CA PRO A 208 -64.19 -14.90 -3.35
C PRO A 208 -65.05 -15.78 -2.44
N LYS A 209 -65.25 -15.33 -1.19
CA LYS A 209 -66.22 -15.92 -0.24
C LYS A 209 -67.67 -15.56 -0.64
N PRO A 210 -68.64 -16.44 -0.35
CA PRO A 210 -70.06 -16.19 -0.60
C PRO A 210 -70.67 -15.13 0.32
#